data_AF-A0AAE0UB23-F1
#
_entry.id   AF-A0AAE0UB23-F1
#
_cell.length_a   1.000
_cell.length_b   1.000
_cell.length_c   1.000
_cell.angle_alpha   90.00
_cell.angle_beta   90.00
_cell.angle_gamma   90.00
#
_symmetry.space_group_name_H-M   'P 1'
#
loop_
_entity.id
_entity.type
_entity.pdbx_description
1 polymer ?
#
loop_
_entity_poly.entity_id
_entity_poly.type
_entity_poly.pdbx_seq_one_letter_code
_entity_poly.pdbx_strand_id
1 'polypeptide(L)'
;MSGFSFGFAGDDIEDDGQQQQPTSQLNNAAPQTAPAATTASAFPVQGKPLLPPTHHDIDHMLSRLPSKIAYSLLDVELEEGKTIQIPRRELWDVRVQLMAEDDGSNISETEPGLGEHDVKTGIYEGGFKSWESSVDLVKVLASENAPTILNRDPCVLMELGCGTALPSLALFQWAMNERKSGEKQPLTIVLADYNPSVLYLVTLPNFLLAWALSQRESTPALAEAFSLEDEIELLPGVVEAFKEFLTSNHITLSFLSGGWSPEFIDLLYSSGILSNPTGSVQTLVIGAETIYSPFALESFAATLLMILERERKERPSGHASSIIGAKKMYFGVGGSLDDFVNRMRGLGASVEPLREESEGVRRGVVRCVLS
;
A
#
# COMPACT_ATOMS: atom_id res chain seq x y z
N MET A 1 14.50 -4.49 40.40
CA MET A 1 13.72 -3.47 39.66
C MET A 1 13.78 -3.86 38.20
N SER A 2 12.73 -4.51 37.69
CA SER A 2 12.58 -4.82 36.27
C SER A 2 11.48 -3.92 35.73
N GLY A 3 11.87 -2.87 35.01
CA GLY A 3 10.93 -2.03 34.28
C GLY A 3 10.41 -2.80 33.08
N PHE A 4 9.11 -3.08 33.08
CA PHE A 4 8.38 -3.49 31.88
C PHE A 4 8.23 -2.25 30.99
N SER A 5 8.76 -2.31 29.77
CA SER A 5 8.49 -1.35 28.70
C SER A 5 7.27 -1.86 27.94
N PHE A 6 6.22 -1.04 27.90
CA PHE A 6 5.11 -1.19 26.96
C PHE A 6 5.52 -0.49 25.67
N GLY A 7 5.42 -1.18 24.55
CA GLY A 7 5.56 -0.62 23.21
C GLY A 7 4.59 -1.33 22.28
N PHE A 8 3.94 -0.54 21.43
CA PHE A 8 3.02 -0.89 20.34
C PHE A 8 1.57 -1.20 20.72
N ALA A 9 0.75 -0.15 20.62
CA ALA A 9 -0.60 -0.22 20.07
C ALA A 9 -0.96 1.19 19.57
N GLY A 10 -0.67 1.46 18.30
CA GLY A 10 -1.44 2.48 17.57
C GLY A 10 -2.79 1.86 17.21
N ASP A 11 -3.87 2.66 17.21
CA ASP A 11 -5.24 2.24 16.89
C ASP A 11 -5.41 1.65 15.46
N ASP A 12 -4.34 1.60 14.67
CA ASP A 12 -4.30 1.25 13.25
C ASP A 12 -3.55 -0.06 12.94
N ILE A 13 -3.07 -0.80 13.96
CA ILE A 13 -2.49 -2.14 13.84
C ILE A 13 -3.43 -3.14 14.54
N GLU A 14 -3.95 -4.12 13.81
CA GLU A 14 -4.87 -5.12 14.37
C GLU A 14 -4.15 -6.18 15.22
N ASP A 15 -4.66 -6.41 16.44
CA ASP A 15 -4.36 -7.56 17.32
C ASP A 15 -5.63 -8.41 17.51
N ASP A 16 -5.64 -9.64 16.97
CA ASP A 16 -6.84 -10.51 16.86
C ASP A 16 -7.14 -11.28 18.17
N GLY A 17 -7.33 -10.55 19.27
CA GLY A 17 -7.69 -11.10 20.59
C GLY A 17 -9.19 -11.17 20.87
N GLN A 18 -9.81 -12.33 20.62
CA GLN A 18 -10.92 -12.97 21.38
C GLN A 18 -12.40 -12.98 20.90
N GLN A 19 -12.93 -14.22 20.98
CA GLN A 19 -14.19 -14.70 21.58
C GLN A 19 -15.53 -14.61 20.80
N GLN A 20 -15.96 -15.78 20.34
CA GLN A 20 -17.29 -16.09 19.82
C GLN A 20 -18.35 -16.24 20.92
N GLN A 21 -19.54 -15.67 20.73
CA GLN A 21 -20.79 -16.12 21.34
C GLN A 21 -21.94 -16.18 20.31
N PRO A 22 -22.94 -17.06 20.51
CA PRO A 22 -23.79 -17.56 19.42
C PRO A 22 -25.03 -16.68 19.15
N THR A 23 -25.42 -16.59 17.88
CA THR A 23 -26.57 -15.82 17.39
C THR A 23 -27.88 -16.63 17.43
N SER A 24 -28.94 -16.01 17.98
CA SER A 24 -30.31 -16.51 17.97
C SER A 24 -31.06 -16.08 16.69
N GLN A 25 -31.71 -17.04 16.02
CA GLN A 25 -32.51 -16.85 14.81
C GLN A 25 -33.85 -16.14 15.09
N LEU A 26 -34.19 -15.14 14.28
CA LEU A 26 -35.55 -14.63 14.11
C LEU A 26 -35.83 -14.38 12.62
N ASN A 27 -36.80 -15.14 12.09
CA ASN A 27 -37.41 -14.95 10.78
C ASN A 27 -38.10 -13.58 10.70
N ASN A 28 -37.99 -12.88 9.56
CA ASN A 28 -39.08 -12.05 9.06
C ASN A 28 -39.01 -11.75 7.55
N ALA A 29 -40.20 -11.56 7.00
CA ALA A 29 -40.60 -11.65 5.60
C ALA A 29 -40.04 -10.56 4.67
N ALA A 30 -39.96 -10.93 3.38
CA ALA A 30 -39.45 -10.11 2.29
C ALA A 30 -40.40 -8.97 1.86
N PRO A 31 -39.87 -7.79 1.54
CA PRO A 31 -40.45 -6.88 0.57
C PRO A 31 -39.76 -7.00 -0.79
N GLN A 32 -40.57 -6.99 -1.85
CA GLN A 32 -40.15 -6.99 -3.25
C GLN A 32 -39.30 -5.74 -3.57
N THR A 33 -38.08 -5.93 -4.08
CA THR A 33 -37.18 -4.85 -4.51
C THR A 33 -37.08 -4.78 -6.03
N ALA A 34 -37.26 -3.58 -6.58
CA ALA A 34 -36.89 -3.22 -7.95
C ALA A 34 -35.40 -3.52 -8.22
N PRO A 35 -34.98 -3.75 -9.49
CA PRO A 35 -33.58 -4.06 -9.78
C PRO A 35 -32.72 -2.81 -9.50
N ALA A 36 -31.98 -2.85 -8.39
CA ALA A 36 -30.97 -1.85 -8.08
C ALA A 36 -29.89 -1.88 -9.18
N ALA A 37 -29.53 -0.71 -9.70
CA ALA A 37 -28.33 -0.57 -10.52
C ALA A 37 -27.15 -1.14 -9.71
N THR A 38 -26.44 -2.12 -10.27
CA THR A 38 -25.32 -2.78 -9.59
C THR A 38 -24.14 -1.81 -9.52
N THR A 39 -24.07 -1.03 -8.45
CA THR A 39 -22.91 -0.20 -8.14
C THR A 39 -21.72 -1.09 -7.76
N ALA A 40 -20.52 -0.66 -8.12
CA ALA A 40 -19.29 -1.33 -7.69
C ALA A 40 -19.19 -1.27 -6.15
N SER A 41 -18.72 -2.36 -5.52
CA SER A 41 -18.49 -2.40 -4.08
C SER A 41 -17.21 -1.65 -3.68
N ALA A 42 -17.05 -1.31 -2.40
CA ALA A 42 -15.84 -0.69 -1.84
C ALA A 42 -14.62 -1.63 -1.75
N PHE A 43 -14.80 -2.91 -2.07
CA PHE A 43 -13.73 -3.90 -2.19
C PHE A 43 -14.12 -4.91 -3.28
N PRO A 44 -13.16 -5.66 -3.86
CA PRO A 44 -13.48 -6.67 -4.86
C PRO A 44 -14.39 -7.77 -4.29
N VAL A 45 -15.57 -7.94 -4.88
CA VAL A 45 -16.53 -8.99 -4.51
C VAL A 45 -16.88 -9.81 -5.74
N GLN A 46 -16.78 -11.14 -5.63
CA GLN A 46 -17.13 -12.06 -6.70
C GLN A 46 -18.56 -11.82 -7.19
N GLY A 47 -18.73 -11.66 -8.49
CA GLY A 47 -20.04 -11.46 -9.13
C GLY A 47 -20.59 -10.03 -9.06
N LYS A 48 -19.88 -9.08 -8.44
CA LYS A 48 -20.20 -7.65 -8.52
C LYS A 48 -19.28 -6.95 -9.53
N PRO A 49 -19.74 -5.86 -10.18
CA PRO A 49 -18.87 -5.02 -10.99
C PRO A 49 -17.68 -4.51 -10.17
N LEU A 50 -16.48 -4.53 -10.76
CA LEU A 50 -15.28 -3.96 -10.17
C LEU A 50 -15.19 -2.47 -10.51
N LEU A 51 -14.50 -1.70 -9.66
CA LEU A 51 -14.12 -0.33 -10.01
C LEU A 51 -13.23 -0.32 -11.25
N PRO A 52 -13.50 0.54 -12.25
CA PRO A 52 -12.68 0.62 -13.44
C PRO A 52 -11.26 1.13 -13.09
N PRO A 53 -10.21 0.55 -13.68
CA PRO A 53 -8.86 1.03 -13.50
C PRO A 53 -8.73 2.51 -13.87
N THR A 54 -8.15 3.32 -12.98
CA THR A 54 -8.02 4.77 -13.17
C THR A 54 -6.65 5.25 -12.74
N HIS A 55 -5.98 6.06 -13.57
CA HIS A 55 -4.72 6.73 -13.22
C HIS A 55 -5.05 8.09 -12.60
N HIS A 56 -4.35 8.44 -11.53
CA HIS A 56 -4.55 9.70 -10.83
C HIS A 56 -3.35 10.64 -11.03
N ASP A 57 -3.66 11.86 -11.45
CA ASP A 57 -2.67 12.91 -11.62
C ASP A 57 -2.17 13.42 -10.26
N ILE A 58 -0.85 13.43 -10.06
CA ILE A 58 -0.24 13.77 -8.77
C ILE A 58 -0.46 15.24 -8.40
N ASP A 59 -0.46 16.16 -9.37
CA ASP A 59 -0.70 17.58 -9.09
C ASP A 59 -2.13 17.80 -8.61
N HIS A 60 -3.11 17.14 -9.24
CA HIS A 60 -4.49 17.13 -8.76
C HIS A 60 -4.59 16.51 -7.35
N MET A 61 -3.94 15.37 -7.09
CA MET A 61 -3.96 14.75 -5.76
C MET A 61 -3.36 15.67 -4.68
N LEU A 62 -2.20 16.28 -4.95
CA LEU A 62 -1.53 17.21 -4.05
C LEU A 62 -2.40 18.45 -3.76
N SER A 63 -3.16 18.92 -4.76
CA SER A 63 -4.09 20.05 -4.58
C SER A 63 -5.28 19.75 -3.65
N ARG A 64 -5.53 18.47 -3.36
CA ARG A 64 -6.60 17.98 -2.48
C ARG A 64 -6.12 17.66 -1.07
N LEU A 65 -4.83 17.86 -0.76
CA LEU A 65 -4.32 17.66 0.58
C LEU A 65 -4.94 18.67 1.56
N PRO A 66 -5.21 18.26 2.82
CA PRO A 66 -5.62 19.19 3.86
C PRO A 66 -4.46 20.15 4.20
N SER A 67 -4.77 21.28 4.82
CA SER A 67 -3.73 22.25 5.24
C SER A 67 -2.82 21.73 6.36
N LYS A 68 -3.22 20.64 7.03
CA LYS A 68 -2.53 20.04 8.16
C LYS A 68 -2.77 18.54 8.17
N ILE A 69 -1.76 17.78 8.60
CA ILE A 69 -1.83 16.33 8.76
C ILE A 69 -1.24 15.95 10.12
N ALA A 70 -1.95 15.14 10.90
CA ALA A 70 -1.39 14.46 12.07
C ALA A 70 -0.84 13.08 11.68
N TYR A 71 0.27 12.68 12.31
CA TYR A 71 0.96 11.43 11.99
C TYR A 71 1.58 10.78 13.23
N SER A 72 1.83 9.48 13.15
CA SER A 72 2.72 8.75 14.07
C SER A 72 3.89 8.13 13.33
N LEU A 73 4.88 7.67 14.08
CA LEU A 73 6.02 6.92 13.58
C LEU A 73 5.86 5.44 13.95
N LEU A 74 5.92 4.57 12.95
CA LEU A 74 6.02 3.14 13.16
C LEU A 74 7.47 2.70 13.18
N ASP A 75 7.89 2.18 14.32
CA ASP A 75 9.20 1.53 14.48
C ASP A 75 9.14 0.10 13.93
N VAL A 76 9.92 -0.16 12.88
CA VAL A 76 10.12 -1.51 12.35
C VAL A 76 11.52 -1.98 12.72
N GLU A 77 11.58 -2.97 13.61
CA GLU A 77 12.82 -3.65 13.96
C GLU A 77 13.31 -4.50 12.78
N LEU A 78 14.48 -4.13 12.26
CA LEU A 78 15.20 -4.83 11.21
C LEU A 78 16.21 -5.81 11.84
N GLU A 79 16.86 -6.59 10.99
CA GLU A 79 17.95 -7.46 11.44
C GLU A 79 19.13 -6.65 12.01
N GLU A 80 19.96 -7.31 12.82
CA GLU A 80 21.13 -6.70 13.49
C GLU A 80 20.80 -5.57 14.49
N GLY A 81 19.56 -5.46 14.95
CA GLY A 81 19.14 -4.45 15.93
C GLY A 81 19.04 -3.03 15.36
N LYS A 82 18.95 -2.90 14.03
CA LYS A 82 18.63 -1.64 13.35
C LYS A 82 17.12 -1.44 13.39
N THR A 83 16.68 -0.18 13.44
CA THR A 83 15.25 0.18 13.36
C THR A 83 15.07 1.23 12.29
N ILE A 84 14.01 1.09 11.47
CA ILE A 84 13.53 2.16 10.60
C ILE A 84 12.24 2.72 11.17
N GLN A 85 12.14 4.05 11.24
CA GLN A 85 10.92 4.74 11.61
C GLN A 85 10.20 5.20 10.35
N ILE A 86 8.99 4.69 10.12
CA ILE A 86 8.19 5.00 8.93
C ILE A 86 6.98 5.81 9.38
N PRO A 87 6.79 7.04 8.88
CA PRO A 87 5.65 7.86 9.26
C PRO A 87 4.35 7.34 8.62
N ARG A 88 3.27 7.49 9.36
CA ARG A 88 1.91 7.17 8.92
C ARG A 88 0.97 8.26 9.37
N ARG A 89 0.12 8.71 8.46
CA ARG A 89 -1.00 9.59 8.80
C ARG A 89 -1.92 8.89 9.79
N GLU A 90 -2.33 9.61 10.82
CA GLU A 90 -3.24 9.13 11.84
C GLU A 90 -4.64 8.82 11.27
N LEU A 91 -5.20 7.66 11.65
CA LEU A 91 -6.51 7.25 11.16
C LEU A 91 -7.62 8.21 11.63
N TRP A 92 -7.50 8.75 12.84
CA TRP A 92 -8.45 9.74 13.34
C TRP A 92 -8.41 11.04 12.52
N ASP A 93 -7.25 11.43 12.00
CA ASP A 93 -7.09 12.63 11.16
C ASP A 93 -7.74 12.43 9.78
N VAL A 94 -7.61 11.21 9.22
CA VAL A 94 -8.33 10.80 8.01
C VAL A 94 -9.85 10.89 8.22
N ARG A 95 -10.34 10.40 9.37
CA ARG A 95 -11.78 10.45 9.72
C ARG A 95 -12.28 11.88 9.83
N VAL A 96 -11.52 12.77 10.47
CA VAL A 96 -11.88 14.21 10.57
C VAL A 96 -11.96 14.85 9.19
N GLN A 97 -11.02 14.57 8.28
CA GLN A 97 -11.08 15.08 6.91
C GLN A 97 -12.34 14.59 6.19
N LEU A 98 -12.64 13.30 6.25
CA LEU A 98 -13.84 12.73 5.64
C LEU A 98 -15.13 13.37 6.18
N MET A 99 -15.21 13.61 7.49
CA MET A 99 -16.35 14.30 8.11
C MET A 99 -16.47 15.76 7.66
N ALA A 100 -15.35 16.45 7.43
CA ALA A 100 -15.34 17.84 6.99
C ALA A 100 -15.73 18.01 5.50
N GLU A 101 -15.47 16.99 4.68
CA GLU A 101 -15.82 16.97 3.25
C GLU A 101 -17.26 16.46 2.97
N ASP A 102 -17.97 15.96 3.99
CA ASP A 102 -19.37 15.55 3.86
C ASP A 102 -20.32 16.75 4.05
N ASP A 103 -20.82 17.29 2.94
CA ASP A 103 -21.71 18.48 2.89
C ASP A 103 -23.15 18.23 3.39
N GLY A 104 -23.41 17.17 4.17
CA GLY A 104 -24.69 16.93 4.85
C GLY A 104 -25.90 16.68 3.93
N SER A 105 -25.69 16.41 2.64
CA SER A 105 -26.76 16.12 1.67
C SER A 105 -27.06 14.63 1.46
N ASN A 106 -26.24 13.73 2.05
CA ASN A 106 -26.38 12.28 1.94
C ASN A 106 -26.43 11.57 3.31
N ILE A 107 -27.25 12.09 4.23
CA ILE A 107 -27.46 11.54 5.59
C ILE A 107 -27.96 10.06 5.59
N SER A 108 -28.24 9.44 4.44
CA SER A 108 -28.53 8.00 4.34
C SER A 108 -27.42 7.12 3.74
N GLU A 109 -26.30 7.68 3.27
CA GLU A 109 -25.22 6.90 2.63
C GLU A 109 -23.82 7.12 3.24
N THR A 110 -23.59 8.17 4.05
CA THR A 110 -22.27 8.47 4.63
C THR A 110 -22.11 8.24 6.14
N GLU A 111 -23.15 7.82 6.87
CA GLU A 111 -23.03 7.16 8.19
C GLU A 111 -23.85 5.86 8.18
N PRO A 112 -23.24 4.65 8.30
CA PRO A 112 -22.87 4.09 9.61
C PRO A 112 -21.75 3.01 9.58
N GLY A 113 -20.54 3.31 10.08
CA GLY A 113 -19.41 2.35 10.13
C GLY A 113 -18.66 2.26 11.47
N LEU A 114 -19.12 2.96 12.50
CA LEU A 114 -18.31 3.21 13.71
C LEU A 114 -18.58 2.19 14.82
N GLY A 115 -18.00 0.99 14.71
CA GLY A 115 -17.87 0.03 15.80
C GLY A 115 -16.63 -0.84 15.61
N GLU A 116 -16.17 -1.52 16.67
CA GLU A 116 -15.07 -2.51 16.69
C GLU A 116 -15.32 -3.75 15.80
N HIS A 117 -16.31 -3.71 14.91
CA HIS A 117 -16.68 -4.80 14.04
C HIS A 117 -16.49 -4.38 12.58
N ASP A 118 -15.48 -4.97 11.97
CA ASP A 118 -15.19 -4.83 10.55
C ASP A 118 -16.41 -5.16 9.69
N VAL A 119 -16.52 -4.36 8.62
CA VAL A 119 -17.45 -4.52 7.51
C VAL A 119 -18.89 -4.09 7.84
N LYS A 120 -19.14 -2.78 7.81
CA LYS A 120 -20.46 -2.26 7.39
C LYS A 120 -20.39 -1.59 6.02
N THR A 121 -21.46 -1.84 5.30
CA THR A 121 -21.70 -1.61 3.87
C THR A 121 -21.35 -0.20 3.40
N GLY A 122 -20.32 -0.08 2.56
CA GLY A 122 -20.11 1.08 1.69
C GLY A 122 -18.71 1.71 1.75
N ILE A 123 -17.96 1.51 2.83
CA ILE A 123 -16.62 2.10 3.01
C ILE A 123 -15.66 1.01 3.49
N TYR A 124 -14.54 0.83 2.78
CA TYR A 124 -13.49 -0.13 3.13
C TYR A 124 -12.43 0.59 3.97
N GLU A 125 -12.45 0.37 5.29
CA GLU A 125 -11.43 0.94 6.20
C GLU A 125 -10.10 0.18 6.17
N GLY A 126 -10.09 -1.08 5.71
CA GLY A 126 -8.90 -1.94 5.74
C GLY A 126 -7.71 -1.39 4.93
N GLY A 127 -7.95 -0.47 3.99
CA GLY A 127 -6.89 0.20 3.21
C GLY A 127 -6.25 1.38 3.94
N PHE A 128 -6.89 1.90 5.00
CA PHE A 128 -6.33 2.97 5.82
C PHE A 128 -5.45 2.45 6.98
N LYS A 129 -5.45 1.13 7.21
CA LYS A 129 -4.63 0.47 8.23
C LYS A 129 -3.41 -0.22 7.62
N SER A 130 -2.36 -0.36 8.42
CA SER A 130 -1.19 -1.17 8.06
C SER A 130 -1.39 -2.60 8.52
N TRP A 131 -1.15 -3.56 7.63
CA TRP A 131 -1.23 -4.99 7.97
C TRP A 131 0.13 -5.55 8.37
N GLU A 132 0.18 -6.51 9.29
CA GLU A 132 1.42 -7.10 9.80
C GLU A 132 2.35 -7.63 8.69
N SER A 133 1.80 -8.26 7.64
CA SER A 133 2.59 -8.75 6.50
C SER A 133 3.35 -7.63 5.76
N SER A 134 2.90 -6.37 5.85
CA SER A 134 3.63 -5.22 5.30
C SER A 134 4.90 -4.91 6.09
N VAL A 135 4.89 -5.11 7.41
CA VAL A 135 6.07 -5.01 8.28
C VAL A 135 7.06 -6.12 7.94
N ASP A 136 6.55 -7.35 7.74
CA ASP A 136 7.39 -8.49 7.36
C ASP A 136 8.09 -8.28 6.01
N LEU A 137 7.40 -7.63 5.06
CA LEU A 137 7.99 -7.21 3.78
C LEU A 137 9.10 -6.19 3.96
N VAL A 138 8.93 -5.17 4.82
CA VAL A 138 9.99 -4.19 5.11
C VAL A 138 11.25 -4.90 5.62
N LYS A 139 11.10 -5.87 6.53
CA LYS A 139 12.23 -6.65 7.06
C LYS A 139 12.93 -7.45 5.96
N VAL A 140 12.17 -8.15 5.10
CA VAL A 140 12.73 -8.91 3.97
C VAL A 140 13.45 -8.01 2.98
N LEU A 141 12.87 -6.86 2.63
CA LEU A 141 13.50 -5.91 1.70
C LEU A 141 14.83 -5.37 2.24
N ALA A 142 14.93 -5.17 3.55
CA ALA A 142 16.20 -4.81 4.19
C ALA A 142 17.24 -5.93 4.09
N SER A 143 16.86 -7.19 4.40
CA SER A 143 17.75 -8.35 4.33
C SER A 143 18.22 -8.68 2.91
N GLU A 144 17.37 -8.44 1.91
CA GLU A 144 17.68 -8.58 0.49
C GLU A 144 18.53 -7.43 -0.08
N ASN A 145 18.96 -6.51 0.79
CA ASN A 145 19.79 -5.36 0.43
C ASN A 145 19.17 -4.51 -0.70
N ALA A 146 17.84 -4.39 -0.70
CA ALA A 146 17.10 -3.54 -1.63
C ALA A 146 17.66 -2.10 -1.73
N PRO A 147 18.13 -1.43 -0.65
CA PRO A 147 18.77 -0.12 -0.75
C PRO A 147 19.92 -0.06 -1.76
N THR A 148 20.73 -1.11 -1.84
CA THR A 148 21.85 -1.18 -2.79
C THR A 148 21.33 -1.34 -4.23
N ILE A 149 20.28 -2.11 -4.43
CA ILE A 149 19.67 -2.36 -5.76
C ILE A 149 19.08 -1.06 -6.33
N LEU A 150 18.43 -0.25 -5.50
CA LEU A 150 17.75 1.00 -5.90
C LEU A 150 18.68 2.10 -6.46
N ASN A 151 20.00 1.97 -6.29
CA ASN A 151 20.97 3.00 -6.71
C ASN A 151 21.84 2.61 -7.90
N ARG A 152 21.87 1.32 -8.27
CA ARG A 152 22.77 0.85 -9.33
C ARG A 152 22.16 0.97 -10.70
N ASP A 153 20.87 0.64 -10.81
CA ASP A 153 20.16 0.53 -12.07
C ASP A 153 18.83 1.30 -12.00
N PRO A 154 18.26 1.71 -13.15
CA PRO A 154 16.90 2.24 -13.19
C PRO A 154 15.92 1.22 -12.60
N CYS A 155 15.01 1.68 -11.75
CA CYS A 155 14.12 0.79 -11.01
C CYS A 155 12.64 1.16 -11.17
N VAL A 156 11.80 0.14 -11.30
CA VAL A 156 10.34 0.25 -11.27
C VAL A 156 9.82 -0.59 -10.10
N LEU A 157 9.36 0.08 -9.06
CA LEU A 157 8.69 -0.51 -7.91
C LEU A 157 7.19 -0.46 -8.12
N MET A 158 6.48 -1.56 -7.89
CA MET A 158 5.03 -1.63 -8.03
C MET A 158 4.42 -2.25 -6.78
N GLU A 159 3.72 -1.47 -5.96
CA GLU A 159 2.99 -2.01 -4.81
C GLU A 159 1.51 -2.15 -5.18
N LEU A 160 1.05 -3.39 -5.25
CA LEU A 160 -0.34 -3.75 -5.55
C LEU A 160 -1.11 -3.98 -4.25
N GLY A 161 -2.24 -3.30 -4.09
CA GLY A 161 -2.97 -3.28 -2.80
C GLY A 161 -2.19 -2.52 -1.74
N CYS A 162 -1.71 -1.32 -2.10
CA CYS A 162 -0.71 -0.61 -1.31
C CYS A 162 -1.19 -0.09 0.04
N GLY A 163 -2.49 0.20 0.24
CA GLY A 163 -2.96 0.72 1.52
C GLY A 163 -2.15 1.93 2.02
N THR A 164 -1.53 1.80 3.20
CA THR A 164 -0.63 2.80 3.78
C THR A 164 0.77 2.86 3.14
N ALA A 165 1.07 1.98 2.17
CA ALA A 165 2.31 1.84 1.41
C ALA A 165 3.59 1.61 2.24
N LEU A 166 3.47 0.89 3.36
CA LEU A 166 4.58 0.71 4.30
C LEU A 166 5.88 0.18 3.63
N PRO A 167 5.85 -0.86 2.78
CA PRO A 167 7.03 -1.36 2.08
C PRO A 167 7.62 -0.32 1.12
N SER A 168 6.78 0.37 0.33
CA SER A 168 7.27 1.39 -0.60
C SER A 168 7.81 2.63 0.11
N LEU A 169 7.27 3.01 1.27
CA LEU A 169 7.81 4.10 2.09
C LEU A 169 9.20 3.78 2.63
N ALA A 170 9.44 2.54 3.06
CA ALA A 170 10.77 2.09 3.47
C ALA A 170 11.77 2.19 2.31
N LEU A 171 11.39 1.69 1.13
CA LEU A 171 12.20 1.78 -0.10
C LEU A 171 12.45 3.24 -0.50
N PHE A 172 11.45 4.11 -0.38
CA PHE A 172 11.58 5.54 -0.63
C PHE A 172 12.55 6.20 0.35
N GLN A 173 12.45 5.96 1.66
CA GLN A 173 13.38 6.48 2.66
C GLN A 173 14.82 6.03 2.42
N TRP A 174 15.04 4.75 2.09
CA TRP A 174 16.36 4.25 1.73
C TRP A 174 16.89 4.91 0.45
N ALA A 175 16.05 5.06 -0.58
CA ALA A 175 16.43 5.76 -1.80
C ALA A 175 16.84 7.22 -1.51
N MET A 176 16.09 7.96 -0.69
CA MET A 176 16.44 9.33 -0.29
C MET A 176 17.78 9.41 0.44
N ASN A 177 18.11 8.41 1.27
CA ASN A 177 19.35 8.39 2.04
C ASN A 177 20.59 8.09 1.20
N GLU A 178 20.47 7.20 0.22
CA GLU A 178 21.58 6.75 -0.61
C GLU A 178 21.83 7.68 -1.81
N ARG A 179 20.81 8.38 -2.30
CA ARG A 179 20.90 9.28 -3.49
C ARG A 179 21.54 10.64 -3.21
N LYS A 180 22.29 10.78 -2.11
CA LYS A 180 22.92 12.04 -1.67
C LYS A 180 24.13 12.47 -2.50
N SER A 181 24.77 11.54 -3.23
CA SER A 181 25.92 11.86 -4.10
C SER A 181 26.05 10.88 -5.27
N GLY A 182 26.11 11.38 -6.51
CA GLY A 182 26.32 10.58 -7.72
C GLY A 182 25.27 10.81 -8.81
N GLU A 183 25.44 10.10 -9.92
CA GLU A 183 24.44 10.06 -10.99
C GLU A 183 23.21 9.27 -10.52
N LYS A 184 22.09 9.97 -10.36
CA LYS A 184 20.86 9.39 -9.81
C LYS A 184 20.12 8.62 -10.90
N GLN A 185 19.99 7.30 -10.72
CA GLN A 185 19.22 6.47 -11.65
C GLN A 185 17.71 6.73 -11.50
N PRO A 186 16.91 6.67 -12.58
CA PRO A 186 15.46 6.82 -12.50
C PRO A 186 14.83 5.80 -11.54
N LEU A 187 13.93 6.27 -10.68
CA LEU A 187 13.12 5.43 -9.78
C LEU A 187 11.65 5.75 -10.00
N THR A 188 10.91 4.79 -10.52
CA THR A 188 9.45 4.87 -10.61
C THR A 188 8.84 4.03 -9.51
N ILE A 189 7.98 4.62 -8.69
CA ILE A 189 7.20 3.94 -7.66
C ILE A 189 5.74 4.03 -8.06
N VAL A 190 5.16 2.88 -8.39
CA VAL A 190 3.74 2.75 -8.74
C VAL A 190 3.00 2.21 -7.52
N LEU A 191 2.00 2.96 -7.07
CA LEU A 191 1.17 2.64 -5.92
C LEU A 191 -0.24 2.38 -6.41
N ALA A 192 -0.71 1.14 -6.24
CA ALA A 192 -2.02 0.75 -6.68
C ALA A 192 -2.88 0.26 -5.52
N ASP A 193 -4.11 0.77 -5.42
CA ASP A 193 -5.11 0.30 -4.47
C ASP A 193 -6.45 0.10 -5.17
N TYR A 194 -7.34 -0.71 -4.62
CA TYR A 194 -8.68 -0.80 -5.19
C TYR A 194 -9.43 0.53 -5.05
N ASN A 195 -9.25 1.23 -3.92
CA ASN A 195 -10.01 2.42 -3.57
C ASN A 195 -9.21 3.71 -3.84
N PRO A 196 -9.71 4.65 -4.66
CA PRO A 196 -9.02 5.93 -4.87
C PRO A 196 -8.88 6.73 -3.57
N SER A 197 -9.86 6.69 -2.66
CA SER A 197 -9.77 7.42 -1.39
C SER A 197 -8.57 7.00 -0.54
N VAL A 198 -8.13 5.74 -0.59
CA VAL A 198 -6.91 5.27 0.09
C VAL A 198 -5.68 6.01 -0.44
N LEU A 199 -5.58 6.14 -1.76
CA LEU A 199 -4.46 6.81 -2.42
C LEU A 199 -4.38 8.30 -2.04
N TYR A 200 -5.53 8.98 -2.02
CA TYR A 200 -5.62 10.41 -1.73
C TYR A 200 -5.44 10.72 -0.24
N LEU A 201 -6.05 9.92 0.64
CA LEU A 201 -6.15 10.23 2.06
C LEU A 201 -4.99 9.65 2.86
N VAL A 202 -4.31 8.60 2.40
CA VAL A 202 -3.29 7.91 3.19
C VAL A 202 -2.01 7.71 2.39
N THR A 203 -2.07 7.08 1.22
CA THR A 203 -0.86 6.69 0.48
C THR A 203 0.00 7.90 0.11
N LEU A 204 -0.51 8.87 -0.65
CA LEU A 204 0.25 10.06 -1.03
C LEU A 204 0.66 10.92 0.19
N PRO A 205 -0.23 11.21 1.16
CA PRO A 205 0.14 11.85 2.42
C PRO A 205 1.34 11.23 3.12
N ASN A 206 1.41 9.89 3.21
CA ASN A 206 2.53 9.22 3.86
C ASN A 206 3.86 9.43 3.13
N PHE A 207 3.85 9.48 1.79
CA PHE A 207 5.06 9.79 1.01
C PHE A 207 5.55 11.23 1.26
N LEU A 208 4.63 12.18 1.33
CA LEU A 208 4.96 13.56 1.67
C LEU A 208 5.52 13.65 3.09
N LEU A 209 4.90 12.98 4.07
CA LEU A 209 5.37 12.90 5.45
C LEU A 209 6.79 12.30 5.53
N ALA A 210 7.04 11.18 4.85
CA ALA A 210 8.35 10.52 4.82
C ALA A 210 9.43 11.44 4.24
N TRP A 211 9.13 12.16 3.16
CA TRP A 211 10.02 13.16 2.61
C TRP A 211 10.26 14.32 3.57
N ALA A 212 9.19 14.91 4.10
CA ALA A 212 9.26 16.11 4.93
C ALA A 212 10.07 15.84 6.21
N LEU A 213 9.85 14.71 6.87
CA LEU A 213 10.65 14.32 8.03
C LEU A 213 12.11 14.08 7.67
N SER A 214 12.40 13.46 6.52
CA SER A 214 13.76 13.22 6.06
C SER A 214 14.50 14.49 5.62
N GLN A 215 13.80 15.53 5.17
CA GLN A 215 14.38 16.77 4.64
C GLN A 215 14.17 17.98 5.55
N ARG A 216 13.70 17.77 6.78
CA ARG A 216 13.34 18.82 7.74
C ARG A 216 14.42 19.88 7.93
N GLU A 217 15.68 19.46 8.02
CA GLU A 217 16.82 20.36 8.24
C GLU A 217 17.38 20.98 6.96
N SER A 218 17.17 20.33 5.80
CA SER A 218 17.77 20.70 4.51
C SER A 218 16.85 21.54 3.63
N THR A 219 15.55 21.56 3.91
CA THR A 219 14.55 22.26 3.09
C THR A 219 13.96 23.46 3.83
N PRO A 220 14.24 24.70 3.39
CA PRO A 220 13.75 25.92 4.04
C PRO A 220 12.23 26.00 4.21
N ALA A 221 11.47 25.45 3.26
CA ALA A 221 10.00 25.44 3.32
C ALA A 221 9.44 24.63 4.51
N LEU A 222 10.24 23.74 5.11
CA LEU A 222 9.85 22.91 6.25
C LEU A 222 10.18 23.51 7.62
N ALA A 223 10.87 24.66 7.67
CA ALA A 223 11.37 25.25 8.91
C ALA A 223 10.26 25.51 9.95
N GLU A 224 9.08 25.93 9.48
CA GLU A 224 7.90 26.21 10.31
C GLU A 224 6.80 25.15 10.18
N ALA A 225 6.97 24.16 9.29
CA ALA A 225 5.94 23.17 9.00
C ALA A 225 5.68 22.20 10.18
N PHE A 226 6.66 22.04 11.08
CA PHE A 226 6.59 21.17 12.26
C PHE A 226 6.52 21.99 13.55
N SER A 227 5.61 22.97 13.59
CA SER A 227 5.37 23.86 14.73
C SER A 227 4.79 23.11 15.94
N LEU A 228 4.01 22.06 15.68
CA LEU A 228 3.39 21.16 16.64
C LEU A 228 4.03 19.77 16.52
N GLU A 229 4.15 19.07 17.66
CA GLU A 229 4.61 17.68 17.69
C GLU A 229 3.60 16.79 16.97
N ASP A 230 4.11 15.78 16.24
CA ASP A 230 3.29 14.80 15.51
C ASP A 230 2.33 15.37 14.45
N GLU A 231 2.56 16.61 14.03
CA GLU A 231 1.76 17.30 13.03
C GLU A 231 2.64 18.02 12.01
N ILE A 232 2.14 18.13 10.77
CA ILE A 232 2.76 18.94 9.72
C ILE A 232 1.74 19.90 9.12
N GLU A 233 2.13 21.17 8.98
CA GLU A 233 1.40 22.17 8.21
C GLU A 233 1.83 22.14 6.74
N LEU A 234 0.88 21.89 5.85
CA LEU A 234 1.09 21.77 4.41
C LEU A 234 0.88 23.11 3.71
N LEU A 235 1.78 24.06 3.98
CA LEU A 235 1.82 25.31 3.25
C LEU A 235 2.14 25.06 1.76
N PRO A 236 1.70 25.93 0.82
CA PRO A 236 1.97 25.74 -0.61
C PRO A 236 3.45 25.53 -0.94
N GLY A 237 4.36 26.19 -0.21
CA GLY A 237 5.80 26.02 -0.37
C GLY A 237 6.32 24.62 -0.01
N VAL A 238 5.66 23.91 0.91
CA VAL A 238 5.99 22.53 1.28
C VAL A 238 5.66 21.58 0.12
N VAL A 239 4.48 21.74 -0.48
CA VAL A 239 4.03 20.92 -1.61
C VAL A 239 4.92 21.14 -2.84
N GLU A 240 5.28 22.38 -3.14
CA GLU A 240 6.18 22.68 -4.27
C GLU A 240 7.60 22.15 -4.01
N ALA A 241 8.13 22.26 -2.79
CA ALA A 241 9.43 21.68 -2.43
C ALA A 241 9.44 20.15 -2.53
N PHE A 242 8.32 19.47 -2.21
CA PHE A 242 8.18 18.03 -2.41
C PHE A 242 8.26 17.65 -3.90
N LYS A 243 7.55 18.38 -4.77
CA LYS A 243 7.59 18.18 -6.23
C LYS A 243 8.97 18.43 -6.81
N GLU A 244 9.64 19.49 -6.37
CA GLU A 244 11.03 19.80 -6.78
C GLU A 244 11.99 18.71 -6.33
N PHE A 245 11.80 18.17 -5.12
CA PHE A 245 12.60 17.06 -4.61
C PHE A 245 12.44 15.80 -5.48
N LEU A 246 11.20 15.39 -5.79
CA LEU A 246 10.94 14.22 -6.63
C LEU A 246 11.64 14.36 -7.99
N THR A 247 11.46 15.52 -8.64
CA THR A 247 12.06 15.84 -9.95
C THR A 247 13.59 15.82 -9.88
N SER A 248 14.19 16.52 -8.91
CA SER A 248 15.65 16.64 -8.74
C SER A 248 16.34 15.34 -8.31
N ASN A 249 15.55 14.35 -7.87
CA ASN A 249 16.04 13.02 -7.50
C ASN A 249 15.69 11.93 -8.53
N HIS A 250 15.10 12.30 -9.67
CA HIS A 250 14.59 11.38 -10.70
C HIS A 250 13.66 10.32 -10.09
N ILE A 251 12.79 10.73 -9.17
CA ILE A 251 11.79 9.88 -8.55
C ILE A 251 10.42 10.25 -9.13
N THR A 252 9.73 9.26 -9.66
CA THR A 252 8.36 9.38 -10.16
C THR A 252 7.44 8.58 -9.24
N LEU A 253 6.41 9.22 -8.69
CA LEU A 253 5.30 8.53 -8.01
C LEU A 253 4.11 8.46 -8.96
N SER A 254 3.54 7.27 -9.15
CA SER A 254 2.32 7.07 -9.96
C SER A 254 1.26 6.33 -9.18
N PHE A 255 0.01 6.74 -9.33
CA PHE A 255 -1.11 6.27 -8.52
C PHE A 255 -2.21 5.69 -9.41
N LEU A 256 -2.58 4.44 -9.16
CA LEU A 256 -3.63 3.74 -9.90
C LEU A 256 -4.70 3.20 -8.93
N SER A 257 -5.97 3.48 -9.19
CA SER A 257 -7.07 2.81 -8.51
C SER A 257 -7.78 1.79 -9.37
N GLY A 258 -8.56 0.91 -8.75
CA GLY A 258 -9.52 0.04 -9.42
C GLY A 258 -9.21 -1.45 -9.31
N GLY A 259 -10.08 -2.26 -9.91
CA GLY A 259 -9.97 -3.71 -9.92
C GLY A 259 -8.80 -4.20 -10.76
N TRP A 260 -8.10 -5.23 -10.25
CA TRP A 260 -7.11 -5.95 -11.04
C TRP A 260 -7.76 -6.63 -12.25
N SER A 261 -7.29 -6.28 -13.44
CA SER A 261 -7.80 -6.77 -14.72
C SER A 261 -6.76 -6.58 -15.85
N PRO A 262 -6.98 -7.13 -17.06
CA PRO A 262 -6.15 -6.80 -18.22
C PRO A 262 -6.10 -5.30 -18.52
N GLU A 263 -7.22 -4.58 -18.37
CA GLU A 263 -7.29 -3.13 -18.55
C GLU A 263 -6.45 -2.39 -17.50
N PHE A 264 -6.36 -2.91 -16.28
CA PHE A 264 -5.45 -2.38 -15.26
C PHE A 264 -3.99 -2.50 -15.69
N ILE A 265 -3.59 -3.64 -16.29
CA ILE A 265 -2.24 -3.83 -16.82
C ILE A 265 -1.97 -2.87 -17.98
N ASP A 266 -2.92 -2.69 -18.89
CA ASP A 266 -2.75 -1.73 -19.98
C ASP A 266 -2.57 -0.31 -19.47
N LEU A 267 -3.34 0.09 -18.45
CA LEU A 267 -3.20 1.38 -17.78
C LEU A 267 -1.84 1.52 -17.06
N LEU A 268 -1.42 0.50 -16.32
CA LEU A 268 -0.13 0.45 -15.62
C LEU A 268 1.04 0.76 -16.55
N TYR A 269 1.06 0.15 -17.74
CA TYR A 269 2.17 0.30 -18.68
C TYR A 269 2.03 1.51 -19.62
N SER A 270 0.81 2.00 -19.86
CA SER A 270 0.59 3.17 -20.72
C SER A 270 0.75 4.50 -19.96
N SER A 271 0.40 4.52 -18.67
CA SER A 271 0.33 5.75 -17.86
C SER A 271 1.03 5.61 -16.51
N GLY A 272 1.13 4.40 -15.94
CA GLY A 272 1.76 4.20 -14.64
C GLY A 272 3.30 4.32 -14.67
N ILE A 273 3.92 3.76 -15.70
CA ILE A 273 5.39 3.77 -15.86
C ILE A 273 5.79 4.91 -16.82
N LEU A 274 5.69 6.15 -16.33
CA LEU A 274 5.83 7.38 -17.13
C LEU A 274 7.22 7.55 -17.77
N SER A 275 8.27 7.10 -17.09
CA SER A 275 9.63 7.09 -17.62
C SER A 275 9.90 5.69 -18.11
N ASN A 276 9.85 5.43 -19.42
CA ASN A 276 10.26 4.15 -20.00
C ASN A 276 11.77 4.00 -19.83
N PRO A 277 12.26 3.38 -18.75
CA PRO A 277 13.67 3.38 -18.46
C PRO A 277 14.32 2.43 -19.47
N THR A 278 15.42 2.85 -20.08
CA THR A 278 16.17 2.03 -21.03
C THR A 278 17.32 1.33 -20.32
N GLY A 279 17.71 0.16 -20.82
CA GLY A 279 18.82 -0.63 -20.25
C GLY A 279 18.36 -1.76 -19.33
N SER A 280 19.20 -2.12 -18.36
CA SER A 280 18.92 -3.20 -17.41
C SER A 280 18.03 -2.69 -16.28
N VAL A 281 16.73 -2.62 -16.52
CA VAL A 281 15.75 -2.14 -15.53
C VAL A 281 15.49 -3.21 -14.47
N GLN A 282 15.48 -2.82 -13.20
CA GLN A 282 15.08 -3.67 -12.09
C GLN A 282 13.60 -3.41 -11.77
N THR A 283 12.74 -4.40 -12.00
CA THR A 283 11.32 -4.33 -11.67
C THR A 283 11.02 -5.21 -10.46
N LEU A 284 10.43 -4.60 -9.44
CA LEU A 284 10.02 -5.29 -8.22
C LEU A 284 8.53 -5.04 -7.95
N VAL A 285 7.75 -6.13 -7.95
CA VAL A 285 6.33 -6.08 -7.58
C VAL A 285 6.17 -6.53 -6.12
N ILE A 286 5.45 -5.75 -5.32
CA ILE A 286 5.22 -5.99 -3.90
C ILE A 286 3.71 -6.11 -3.67
N GLY A 287 3.31 -7.00 -2.77
CA GLY A 287 1.94 -7.09 -2.30
C GLY A 287 1.90 -7.64 -0.88
N ALA A 288 1.15 -6.96 -0.01
CA ALA A 288 0.93 -7.36 1.38
C ALA A 288 -0.56 -7.69 1.56
N GLU A 289 -0.88 -8.87 2.11
CA GLU A 289 -2.27 -9.30 2.38
C GLU A 289 -3.21 -9.26 1.14
N THR A 290 -2.69 -9.46 -0.07
CA THR A 290 -3.48 -9.33 -1.32
C THR A 290 -4.25 -10.59 -1.71
N ILE A 291 -4.08 -11.69 -0.97
CA ILE A 291 -4.56 -13.04 -1.32
C ILE A 291 -5.54 -13.63 -0.30
N TYR A 292 -6.24 -12.76 0.45
CA TYR A 292 -7.10 -13.13 1.58
C TYR A 292 -8.31 -14.02 1.22
N SER A 293 -8.74 -14.04 -0.03
CA SER A 293 -9.84 -14.90 -0.50
C SER A 293 -9.46 -15.60 -1.82
N PRO A 294 -10.08 -16.74 -2.18
CA PRO A 294 -9.82 -17.40 -3.45
C PRO A 294 -10.03 -16.49 -4.67
N PHE A 295 -11.01 -15.58 -4.60
CA PHE A 295 -11.27 -14.60 -5.66
C PHE A 295 -10.14 -13.57 -5.78
N ALA A 296 -9.72 -12.99 -4.65
CA ALA A 296 -8.60 -12.04 -4.64
C ALA A 296 -7.29 -12.69 -5.08
N LEU A 297 -7.02 -13.92 -4.62
CA LEU A 297 -5.86 -14.74 -5.01
C LEU A 297 -5.82 -14.96 -6.52
N GLU A 298 -6.95 -15.37 -7.12
CA GLU A 298 -7.05 -15.61 -8.57
C GLU A 298 -6.70 -14.35 -9.37
N SER A 299 -7.35 -13.23 -9.05
CA SER A 299 -7.11 -11.96 -9.74
C SER A 299 -5.69 -11.46 -9.52
N PHE A 300 -5.17 -11.51 -8.30
CA PHE A 300 -3.82 -11.08 -7.97
C PHE A 300 -2.76 -11.91 -8.68
N ALA A 301 -2.86 -13.23 -8.66
CA ALA A 301 -1.92 -14.13 -9.31
C ALA A 301 -1.91 -13.93 -10.84
N ALA A 302 -3.08 -13.73 -11.46
CA ALA A 302 -3.18 -13.44 -12.88
C ALA A 302 -2.50 -12.10 -13.24
N THR A 303 -2.80 -11.03 -12.49
CA THR A 303 -2.20 -9.71 -12.68
C THR A 303 -0.69 -9.74 -12.49
N LEU A 304 -0.20 -10.40 -11.43
CA LEU A 304 1.22 -10.55 -11.18
C LEU A 304 1.91 -11.29 -12.33
N LEU A 305 1.33 -12.39 -12.81
CA LEU A 305 1.88 -13.15 -13.94
C LEU A 305 1.97 -12.27 -15.20
N MET A 306 0.90 -11.53 -15.52
CA MET A 306 0.88 -10.63 -16.69
C MET A 306 1.97 -9.55 -16.61
N ILE A 307 2.21 -8.99 -15.42
CA ILE A 307 3.30 -8.01 -15.21
C ILE A 307 4.66 -8.67 -15.47
N LEU A 308 4.93 -9.81 -14.82
CA LEU A 308 6.22 -10.50 -14.96
C LEU A 308 6.48 -10.96 -16.41
N GLU A 309 5.45 -11.45 -17.11
CA GLU A 309 5.55 -11.84 -18.52
C GLU A 309 5.83 -10.65 -19.42
N ARG A 310 5.18 -9.51 -19.16
CA ARG A 310 5.36 -8.29 -19.93
C ARG A 310 6.74 -7.69 -19.72
N GLU A 311 7.23 -7.63 -18.48
CA GLU A 311 8.61 -7.21 -18.19
C GLU A 311 9.62 -8.09 -18.91
N ARG A 312 9.47 -9.41 -18.84
CA ARG A 312 10.38 -10.35 -19.53
C ARG A 312 10.38 -10.14 -21.05
N LYS A 313 9.21 -9.85 -21.64
CA LYS A 313 9.05 -9.66 -23.09
C LYS A 313 9.56 -8.30 -23.57
N GLU A 314 9.21 -7.24 -22.86
CA GLU A 314 9.48 -5.85 -23.27
C GLU A 314 10.84 -5.35 -22.79
N ARG A 315 11.38 -5.91 -21.69
CA ARG A 315 12.67 -5.56 -21.09
C ARG A 315 13.53 -6.81 -20.84
N PRO A 316 13.95 -7.54 -21.89
CA PRO A 316 14.67 -8.81 -21.75
C PRO A 316 16.06 -8.68 -21.11
N SER A 317 16.65 -7.48 -21.11
CA SER A 317 17.92 -7.18 -20.41
C SER A 317 17.73 -6.77 -18.95
N GLY A 318 16.48 -6.54 -18.52
CA GLY A 318 16.12 -6.22 -17.15
C GLY A 318 15.97 -7.47 -16.29
N HIS A 319 15.65 -7.25 -15.03
CA HIS A 319 15.29 -8.30 -14.09
C HIS A 319 13.95 -7.94 -13.45
N ALA A 320 13.01 -8.89 -13.45
CA ALA A 320 11.70 -8.71 -12.85
C ALA A 320 11.46 -9.81 -11.82
N SER A 321 11.06 -9.41 -10.62
CA SER A 321 10.68 -10.32 -9.54
C SER A 321 9.53 -9.73 -8.74
N SER A 322 8.91 -10.55 -7.90
CA SER A 322 7.96 -10.06 -6.90
C SER A 322 8.26 -10.61 -5.52
N ILE A 323 7.86 -9.87 -4.49
CA ILE A 323 7.93 -10.27 -3.09
C ILE A 323 6.55 -10.06 -2.46
N ILE A 324 5.92 -11.16 -2.05
CA ILE A 324 4.54 -11.18 -1.56
C ILE A 324 4.54 -11.64 -0.11
N GLY A 325 3.94 -10.83 0.77
CA GLY A 325 3.74 -11.13 2.18
C GLY A 325 2.27 -11.41 2.47
N ALA A 326 1.96 -12.52 3.13
CA ALA A 326 0.58 -12.89 3.45
C ALA A 326 0.47 -13.81 4.66
N LYS A 327 -0.72 -13.85 5.27
CA LYS A 327 -1.08 -14.89 6.24
C LYS A 327 -1.00 -16.28 5.57
N LYS A 328 -0.48 -17.26 6.31
CA LYS A 328 -0.44 -18.66 5.87
C LYS A 328 -1.85 -19.20 5.65
N MET A 329 -2.81 -18.74 6.44
CA MET A 329 -4.22 -19.14 6.36
C MET A 329 -5.12 -17.97 6.77
N TYR A 330 -6.17 -17.70 6.00
CA TYR A 330 -7.19 -16.72 6.34
C TYR A 330 -8.48 -17.41 6.76
N PHE A 331 -8.80 -17.38 8.05
CA PHE A 331 -10.03 -17.98 8.57
C PHE A 331 -11.28 -17.23 8.06
N GLY A 332 -12.32 -17.97 7.71
CA GLY A 332 -13.61 -17.41 7.24
C GLY A 332 -13.66 -17.06 5.74
N VAL A 333 -12.61 -16.45 5.19
CA VAL A 333 -12.54 -16.04 3.78
C VAL A 333 -11.79 -17.02 2.87
N GLY A 334 -10.96 -17.91 3.44
CA GLY A 334 -10.46 -19.11 2.80
C GLY A 334 -9.23 -18.95 1.89
N GLY A 335 -8.60 -17.77 1.84
CA GLY A 335 -7.28 -17.62 1.20
C GLY A 335 -6.18 -18.34 1.97
N SER A 336 -5.09 -18.67 1.30
CA SER A 336 -3.87 -19.19 1.93
C SER A 336 -2.63 -18.89 1.08
N LEU A 337 -1.48 -18.73 1.76
CA LEU A 337 -0.21 -18.56 1.06
C LEU A 337 0.19 -19.81 0.27
N ASP A 338 -0.14 -21.01 0.79
CA ASP A 338 0.19 -22.27 0.12
C ASP A 338 -0.59 -22.43 -1.20
N ASP A 339 -1.86 -22.02 -1.25
CA ASP A 339 -2.65 -22.01 -2.49
C ASP A 339 -2.06 -21.05 -3.52
N PHE A 340 -1.59 -19.87 -3.08
CA PHE A 340 -0.93 -18.91 -3.95
C PHE A 340 0.37 -19.49 -4.51
N VAL A 341 1.21 -20.10 -3.67
CA VAL A 341 2.46 -20.75 -4.09
C VAL A 341 2.19 -21.86 -5.11
N ASN A 342 1.22 -22.73 -4.83
CA ASN A 342 0.82 -23.82 -5.74
C ASN A 342 0.32 -23.27 -7.07
N ARG A 343 -0.47 -22.19 -7.03
CA ARG A 343 -1.00 -21.55 -8.24
C ARG A 343 0.11 -20.93 -9.09
N MET A 344 0.98 -20.13 -8.50
CA MET A 344 2.09 -19.49 -9.21
C MET A 344 3.05 -20.52 -9.83
N ARG A 345 3.37 -21.61 -9.10
CA ARG A 345 4.16 -22.72 -9.66
C ARG A 345 3.44 -23.45 -10.79
N GLY A 346 2.13 -23.67 -10.66
CA GLY A 346 1.30 -24.25 -11.73
C GLY A 346 1.25 -23.40 -12.99
N LEU A 347 1.42 -22.08 -12.85
CA LEU A 347 1.53 -21.11 -13.95
C LEU A 347 2.97 -20.94 -14.47
N GLY A 348 3.94 -21.72 -13.98
CA GLY A 348 5.32 -21.73 -14.46
C GLY A 348 6.27 -20.75 -13.78
N ALA A 349 5.86 -20.08 -12.70
CA ALA A 349 6.76 -19.26 -11.89
C ALA A 349 7.59 -20.10 -10.92
N SER A 350 8.85 -19.71 -10.73
CA SER A 350 9.64 -20.15 -9.59
C SER A 350 9.17 -19.39 -8.36
N VAL A 351 8.97 -20.09 -7.24
CA VAL A 351 8.51 -19.50 -5.98
C VAL A 351 9.41 -19.97 -4.84
N GLU A 352 10.09 -19.01 -4.21
CA GLU A 352 11.06 -19.19 -3.13
C GLU A 352 10.54 -18.58 -1.83
N PRO A 353 10.51 -19.32 -0.69
CA PRO A 353 10.20 -18.72 0.61
C PRO A 353 11.38 -17.88 1.11
N LEU A 354 11.11 -16.64 1.53
CA LEU A 354 12.12 -15.72 2.06
C LEU A 354 12.06 -15.59 3.58
N ARG A 355 10.85 -15.59 4.16
CA ARG A 355 10.64 -15.41 5.60
C ARG A 355 9.37 -16.12 6.06
N GLU A 356 9.37 -16.56 7.31
CA GLU A 356 8.18 -17.06 7.99
C GLU A 356 8.12 -16.44 9.39
N GLU A 357 6.98 -15.86 9.73
CA GLU A 357 6.68 -15.39 11.08
C GLU A 357 5.77 -16.40 11.76
N SER A 358 6.19 -16.86 12.93
CA SER A 358 5.51 -17.90 13.70
C SER A 358 4.91 -17.40 15.01
N GLU A 359 5.20 -16.16 15.40
CA GLU A 359 4.57 -15.48 16.52
C GLU A 359 3.21 -14.91 16.10
N GLY A 360 2.17 -15.22 16.87
CA GLY A 360 0.79 -14.83 16.54
C GLY A 360 0.22 -15.59 15.35
N VAL A 361 -0.48 -14.88 14.46
CA VAL A 361 -1.00 -15.46 13.21
C VAL A 361 0.19 -15.76 12.29
N ARG A 362 0.30 -17.03 11.84
CA ARG A 362 1.41 -17.42 10.97
C ARG A 362 1.37 -16.66 9.65
N ARG A 363 2.47 -16.01 9.29
CA ARG A 363 2.65 -15.27 8.04
C ARG A 363 3.88 -15.76 7.30
N GLY A 364 3.93 -15.54 6.00
CA GLY A 364 5.10 -15.87 5.19
C GLY A 364 5.32 -14.83 4.10
N VAL A 365 6.59 -14.70 3.71
CA VAL A 365 7.01 -13.88 2.58
C VAL A 365 7.64 -14.79 1.54
N VAL A 366 7.21 -14.65 0.28
CA VAL A 366 7.71 -15.44 -0.85
C VAL A 366 8.18 -14.54 -1.98
N ARG A 367 9.22 -14.96 -2.68
CA ARG A 367 9.65 -14.39 -3.96
C ARG A 367 9.07 -15.17 -5.12
N CYS A 368 8.55 -14.49 -6.13
CA CYS A 368 8.20 -15.11 -7.40
C CYS A 368 9.05 -14.55 -8.54
N VAL A 369 9.51 -15.42 -9.45
CA VAL A 369 10.25 -15.05 -10.66
C VAL A 369 9.76 -15.92 -11.83
N LEU A 370 9.61 -15.32 -13.01
CA LEU A 370 9.43 -16.07 -14.26
C LEU A 370 10.78 -16.27 -14.93
N SER A 371 11.13 -17.54 -15.14
CA SER A 371 12.34 -17.96 -15.87
C SER A 371 12.24 -17.75 -17.37
#